data_AF-A0A0A0HMA4-F1
#
_entry.id   AF-A0A0A0HMA4-F1
#
_cell.length_a   1.000
_cell.length_b   1.000
_cell.length_c   1.000
_cell.angle_alpha   90.00
_cell.angle_beta   90.00
_cell.angle_gamma   90.00
#
_symmetry.space_group_name_H-M   'P 1'
#
loop_
_entity.id
_entity.type
_entity.pdbx_description
1 polymer ?
#
loop_
_entity_poly.entity_id
_entity_poly.type
_entity_poly.pdbx_seq_one_letter_code
_entity_poly.pdbx_strand_id
1 'polypeptide(L)'
;MRRWIAALLSLIALPATACPEGQTLFLGCDMERGGKALRVCRNETHVSYSFGPRMGAPDLALTRPIGAGADIVPWPGIGRTIWEAIRLRNNAVIYEVYAGFDKFDAVDPDKPDSRFGGVVVLQDGKGEIAHLKCRAGTVKYTY
;
A
#
# COMPACT_ATOMS: atom_id res chain seq x y z
N MET A 1 -30.38 48.54 -2.68
CA MET A 1 -30.00 47.38 -3.52
C MET A 1 -28.58 46.95 -3.14
N ARG A 2 -28.40 45.84 -2.40
CA ARG A 2 -27.07 45.32 -2.07
C ARG A 2 -27.11 43.81 -2.26
N ARG A 3 -26.59 43.35 -3.40
CA ARG A 3 -26.51 41.92 -3.74
C ARG A 3 -25.28 41.34 -3.06
N TRP A 4 -25.49 40.41 -2.14
CA TRP A 4 -24.43 39.64 -1.49
C TRP A 4 -24.14 38.43 -2.39
N ILE A 5 -22.96 38.39 -2.98
CA ILE A 5 -22.49 37.20 -3.71
C ILE A 5 -21.93 36.24 -2.65
N ALA A 6 -22.71 35.22 -2.31
CA ALA A 6 -22.22 34.11 -1.50
C ALA A 6 -21.31 33.24 -2.37
N ALA A 7 -20.00 33.34 -2.19
CA ALA A 7 -19.05 32.45 -2.82
C ALA A 7 -19.11 31.08 -2.11
N LEU A 8 -19.71 30.09 -2.77
CA LEU A 8 -19.65 28.69 -2.36
C LEU A 8 -18.21 28.19 -2.57
N LEU A 9 -17.43 28.06 -1.49
CA LEU A 9 -16.19 27.27 -1.51
C LEU A 9 -16.56 25.79 -1.52
N SER A 10 -16.61 25.18 -2.70
CA SER A 10 -16.68 23.73 -2.85
C SER A 10 -15.35 23.11 -2.45
N LEU A 11 -15.28 22.50 -1.26
CA LEU A 11 -14.16 21.64 -0.85
C LEU A 11 -14.16 20.40 -1.75
N ILE A 12 -13.28 20.37 -2.76
CA ILE A 12 -13.08 19.17 -3.58
C ILE A 12 -12.28 18.18 -2.73
N ALA A 13 -12.93 17.13 -2.24
CA ALA A 13 -12.26 16.00 -1.63
C ALA A 13 -11.47 15.27 -2.73
N LEU A 14 -10.18 15.62 -2.87
CA LEU A 14 -9.28 14.92 -3.78
C LEU A 14 -9.19 13.46 -3.33
N PRO A 15 -9.29 12.50 -4.27
CA PRO A 15 -9.15 11.09 -3.92
C PRO A 15 -7.75 10.87 -3.32
N ALA A 16 -7.66 10.09 -2.23
CA ALA A 16 -6.42 9.70 -1.56
C ALA A 16 -5.57 8.72 -2.40
N THR A 17 -5.42 9.02 -3.69
CA THR A 17 -4.69 8.22 -4.67
C THR A 17 -3.22 8.60 -4.76
N ALA A 18 -2.85 9.78 -4.27
CA ALA A 18 -1.48 10.24 -4.20
C ALA A 18 -0.82 9.80 -2.88
N CYS A 19 0.50 9.62 -2.93
CA CYS A 19 1.27 9.53 -1.70
C CYS A 19 1.28 10.88 -0.98
N PRO A 20 1.42 10.88 0.37
CA PRO A 20 1.68 12.12 1.11
C PRO A 20 2.88 12.86 0.52
N GLU A 21 2.89 14.18 0.70
CA GLU A 21 3.99 15.02 0.22
C GLU A 21 5.35 14.49 0.73
N GLY A 22 6.34 14.44 -0.17
CA GLY A 22 7.67 13.92 0.14
C GLY A 22 7.77 12.40 0.33
N GLN A 23 6.70 11.64 0.06
CA GLN A 23 6.74 10.17 0.00
C GLN A 23 6.53 9.66 -1.42
N THR A 24 7.17 8.52 -1.72
CA THR A 24 7.02 7.79 -2.98
C THR A 24 6.21 6.52 -2.78
N LEU A 25 5.60 6.02 -3.86
CA LEU A 25 4.79 4.81 -3.81
C LEU A 25 5.69 3.60 -3.62
N PHE A 26 5.46 2.80 -2.58
CA PHE A 26 6.04 1.46 -2.44
C PHE A 26 5.14 0.43 -3.14
N LEU A 27 3.87 0.34 -2.71
CA LEU A 27 2.87 -0.57 -3.29
C LEU A 27 1.54 0.16 -3.48
N GLY A 28 0.89 -0.05 -4.63
CA GLY A 28 -0.52 0.29 -4.83
C GLY A 28 -1.23 -0.79 -5.63
N CYS A 29 -2.41 -1.24 -5.21
CA CYS A 29 -3.17 -2.25 -5.95
C CYS A 29 -4.65 -2.29 -5.52
N ASP A 30 -5.48 -2.88 -6.38
CA ASP A 30 -6.82 -3.31 -5.98
C ASP A 30 -6.71 -4.67 -5.29
N MET A 31 -7.57 -4.94 -4.30
CA MET A 31 -7.68 -6.28 -3.73
C MET A 31 -8.30 -7.25 -4.75
N GLU A 32 -7.82 -8.49 -4.74
CA GLU A 32 -8.41 -9.59 -5.51
C GLU A 32 -9.90 -9.75 -5.15
N ARG A 33 -10.20 -9.64 -3.85
CA ARG A 33 -11.56 -9.78 -3.29
C ARG A 33 -12.00 -8.48 -2.62
N GLY A 34 -13.27 -8.14 -2.82
CA GLY A 34 -13.87 -6.93 -2.28
C GLY A 34 -13.52 -5.66 -3.08
N GLY A 35 -14.38 -4.66 -3.01
CA GLY A 35 -14.19 -3.36 -3.67
C GLY A 35 -13.14 -2.47 -3.00
N LYS A 36 -12.09 -3.06 -2.41
CA LYS A 36 -11.07 -2.38 -1.62
C LYS A 36 -9.75 -2.23 -2.39
N ALA A 37 -8.95 -1.27 -1.99
CA ALA A 37 -7.62 -0.98 -2.50
C ALA A 37 -6.63 -0.83 -1.34
N LEU A 38 -5.37 -1.14 -1.62
CA LEU A 38 -4.23 -0.98 -0.72
C LEU A 38 -3.26 0.01 -1.33
N ARG A 39 -2.74 0.92 -0.50
CA ARG A 39 -1.64 1.81 -0.88
C ARG A 39 -0.67 1.94 0.28
N VAL A 40 0.61 1.83 -0.05
CA VAL A 40 1.73 2.07 0.85
C VAL A 40 2.71 3.00 0.17
N CYS A 41 3.08 4.05 0.89
CA CYS A 41 4.06 5.04 0.49
C CYS A 41 5.18 5.11 1.53
N ARG A 42 6.39 5.45 1.12
CA ARG A 42 7.52 5.61 2.03
C ARG A 42 8.40 6.78 1.64
N ASN A 43 9.16 7.27 2.61
CA ASN A 43 10.40 7.98 2.38
C ASN A 43 11.46 7.42 3.34
N GLU A 44 12.56 8.14 3.52
CA GLU A 44 13.67 7.69 4.38
C GLU A 44 13.31 7.59 5.87
N THR A 45 12.23 8.23 6.31
CA THR A 45 11.90 8.37 7.74
C THR A 45 10.53 7.79 8.12
N HIS A 46 9.59 7.71 7.18
CA HIS A 46 8.21 7.33 7.46
C HIS A 46 7.64 6.40 6.39
N VAL A 47 6.68 5.58 6.83
CA VAL A 47 5.80 4.78 5.97
C VAL A 47 4.36 5.19 6.22
N SER A 48 3.61 5.42 5.15
CA SER A 48 2.16 5.61 5.19
C SER A 48 1.44 4.44 4.53
N TYR A 49 0.41 3.94 5.19
CA TYR A 49 -0.44 2.84 4.77
C TYR A 49 -1.89 3.32 4.69
N SER A 50 -2.60 2.93 3.64
CA SER A 50 -4.05 3.08 3.57
C SER A 50 -4.72 1.86 2.96
N PHE A 51 -5.84 1.47 3.57
CA PHE A 51 -6.69 0.38 3.11
C PHE A 51 -8.15 0.81 3.19
N GLY A 52 -8.90 0.62 2.11
CA GLY A 52 -10.30 1.03 2.08
C GLY A 52 -10.93 0.92 0.70
N PRO A 53 -12.12 1.50 0.48
CA PRO A 53 -12.77 1.54 -0.82
C PRO A 53 -11.85 2.15 -1.89
N ARG A 54 -11.99 1.73 -3.15
CA ARG A 54 -11.22 2.30 -4.27
C ARG A 54 -11.41 3.80 -4.44
N MET A 55 -12.61 4.29 -4.13
CA MET A 55 -12.97 5.70 -4.16
C MET A 55 -13.55 6.07 -2.80
N GLY A 56 -13.10 7.20 -2.25
CA GLY A 56 -13.53 7.70 -0.93
C GLY A 56 -12.44 7.60 0.12
N ALA A 57 -12.83 7.81 1.38
CA ALA A 57 -11.92 7.76 2.52
C ALA A 57 -11.50 6.31 2.82
N PRO A 58 -10.24 6.06 3.20
CA PRO A 58 -9.79 4.74 3.62
C PRO A 58 -10.48 4.32 4.93
N ASP A 59 -10.76 3.03 5.08
CA ASP A 59 -11.28 2.48 6.34
C ASP A 59 -10.19 2.49 7.43
N LEU A 60 -8.93 2.36 7.01
CA LEU A 60 -7.75 2.38 7.87
C LEU A 60 -6.63 3.17 7.19
N ALA A 61 -6.11 4.17 7.88
CA ALA A 61 -4.91 4.91 7.49
C ALA A 61 -3.93 4.96 8.67
N LEU A 62 -2.66 4.67 8.40
CA LEU A 62 -1.59 4.66 9.39
C LEU A 62 -0.38 5.38 8.80
N THR A 63 0.30 6.18 9.62
CA THR A 63 1.66 6.65 9.32
C THR A 63 2.53 6.32 10.51
N ARG A 64 3.67 5.66 10.27
CA ARG A 64 4.61 5.23 11.32
C ARG A 64 6.04 5.62 10.91
N PRO A 65 6.87 6.11 11.85
CA PRO A 65 8.29 6.30 11.61
C PRO A 65 9.00 4.95 11.43
N ILE A 66 10.01 4.92 10.56
CA ILE A 66 10.90 3.77 10.39
C ILE A 66 11.74 3.60 11.66
N GLY A 67 11.83 2.37 12.16
CA GLY A 67 12.46 2.05 13.46
C GLY A 67 11.59 2.35 14.68
N ALA A 68 10.42 2.97 14.50
CA ALA A 68 9.44 3.20 15.55
C ALA A 68 8.02 2.85 15.07
N GLY A 69 7.80 1.55 14.85
CA GLY A 69 6.50 1.00 14.43
C GLY A 69 6.36 0.78 12.93
N ALA A 70 7.34 1.15 12.11
CA ALA A 70 7.52 0.63 10.77
C ALA A 70 8.91 -0.01 10.60
N ASP A 71 8.96 -1.16 9.94
CA ASP A 71 10.20 -1.88 9.63
C ASP A 71 10.23 -2.25 8.14
N ILE A 72 11.37 -2.01 7.49
CA ILE A 72 11.61 -2.42 6.10
C ILE A 72 12.26 -3.81 6.11
N VAL A 73 11.70 -4.73 5.33
CA VAL A 73 12.20 -6.09 5.16
C VAL A 73 12.69 -6.24 3.72
N PRO A 74 14.00 -6.08 3.48
CA PRO A 74 14.55 -6.15 2.13
C PRO A 74 14.57 -7.60 1.61
N TRP A 75 14.65 -7.75 0.29
CA TRP A 75 14.86 -9.05 -0.33
C TRP A 75 16.17 -9.70 0.16
N PRO A 76 16.19 -10.97 0.60
CA PRO A 76 17.42 -11.62 1.09
C PRO A 76 18.44 -11.94 -0.01
N GLY A 77 18.22 -11.56 -1.27
CA GLY A 77 19.15 -11.79 -2.37
C GLY A 77 19.12 -13.19 -2.98
N ILE A 78 18.20 -14.06 -2.55
CA ILE A 78 18.06 -15.43 -3.04
C ILE A 78 16.62 -15.75 -3.44
N GLY A 79 16.49 -16.59 -4.47
CA GLY A 79 15.21 -17.08 -4.97
C GLY A 79 14.87 -16.62 -6.39
N ARG A 80 13.75 -17.14 -6.89
CA ARG A 80 13.22 -16.83 -8.22
C ARG A 80 12.55 -15.46 -8.28
N THR A 81 11.90 -15.06 -7.19
CA THR A 81 11.22 -13.78 -7.06
C THR A 81 12.08 -12.78 -6.32
N ILE A 82 12.10 -11.53 -6.79
CA ILE A 82 12.59 -10.38 -6.03
C ILE A 82 11.39 -9.81 -5.28
N TRP A 83 11.50 -9.70 -3.96
CA TRP A 83 10.41 -9.22 -3.12
C TRP A 83 10.92 -8.44 -1.92
N GLU A 84 10.19 -7.40 -1.54
CA GLU A 84 10.39 -6.67 -0.29
C GLU A 84 9.09 -6.71 0.52
N ALA A 85 9.19 -6.41 1.81
CA ALA A 85 8.03 -6.15 2.64
C ALA A 85 8.24 -4.95 3.55
N ILE A 86 7.13 -4.37 4.00
CA ILE A 86 7.10 -3.35 5.05
C ILE A 86 6.13 -3.81 6.12
N ARG A 87 6.59 -3.84 7.36
CA ARG A 87 5.76 -4.15 8.54
C ARG A 87 5.35 -2.84 9.19
N LEU A 88 4.05 -2.62 9.38
CA LEU A 88 3.52 -1.53 10.18
C LEU A 88 2.82 -2.08 11.42
N ARG A 89 3.26 -1.68 12.59
CA ARG A 89 2.65 -2.05 13.87
C ARG A 89 1.60 -1.02 14.28
N ASN A 90 0.42 -1.52 14.67
CA ASN A 90 -0.64 -0.78 15.33
C ASN A 90 -1.11 -1.58 16.54
N ASN A 91 -0.63 -1.21 17.74
CA ASN A 91 -0.82 -1.98 18.97
C ASN A 91 -0.33 -3.44 18.81
N ALA A 92 -1.19 -4.42 19.10
CA ALA A 92 -0.90 -5.84 19.00
C ALA A 92 -1.03 -6.41 17.57
N VAL A 93 -1.28 -5.58 16.56
CA VAL A 93 -1.49 -6.00 15.17
C VAL A 93 -0.35 -5.47 14.29
N ILE A 94 0.16 -6.34 13.41
CA ILE A 94 1.15 -6.00 12.39
C ILE A 94 0.51 -6.17 11.01
N TYR A 95 0.68 -5.17 10.16
CA TYR A 95 0.36 -5.22 8.75
C TYR A 95 1.66 -5.42 7.98
N GLU A 96 1.93 -6.65 7.57
CA GLU A 96 3.07 -6.97 6.71
C GLU A 96 2.65 -6.85 5.25
N VAL A 97 3.00 -5.74 4.63
CA VAL A 97 2.73 -5.48 3.22
C VAL A 97 3.90 -5.97 2.41
N TYR A 98 3.66 -6.95 1.54
CA TYR A 98 4.68 -7.51 0.66
C TYR A 98 4.41 -7.11 -0.79
N ALA A 99 5.48 -6.95 -1.57
CA ALA A 99 5.42 -6.69 -2.99
C ALA A 99 6.65 -7.27 -3.68
N GLY A 100 6.50 -7.71 -4.92
CA GLY A 100 7.59 -8.33 -5.66
C GLY A 100 7.21 -8.69 -7.08
N PHE A 101 8.13 -9.38 -7.76
CA PHE A 101 7.94 -9.89 -9.11
C PHE A 101 8.82 -11.11 -9.35
N ASP A 102 8.49 -11.89 -10.38
CA ASP A 102 9.32 -12.99 -10.86
C ASP A 102 10.40 -12.46 -11.82
N LYS A 103 11.67 -12.74 -11.53
CA LYS A 103 12.79 -12.17 -12.30
C LYS A 103 12.96 -12.74 -13.70
N PHE A 104 12.49 -13.96 -13.95
CA PHE A 104 12.57 -14.58 -15.27
C PHE A 104 11.38 -14.13 -16.12
N ASP A 105 10.19 -14.11 -15.54
CA ASP A 105 9.01 -13.63 -16.27
C ASP A 105 9.11 -12.12 -16.57
N ALA A 106 9.76 -11.33 -15.70
CA ALA A 106 9.94 -9.89 -15.91
C ALA A 106 10.85 -9.52 -17.09
N VAL A 107 11.66 -10.45 -17.61
CA VAL A 107 12.53 -10.23 -18.77
C VAL A 107 12.05 -10.96 -20.03
N ASP A 108 10.99 -11.77 -19.90
CA ASP A 108 10.39 -12.50 -21.02
C ASP A 108 9.22 -11.68 -21.59
N PRO A 109 9.34 -11.16 -22.83
CA PRO A 109 8.31 -10.30 -23.42
C PRO A 109 6.99 -11.01 -23.69
N ASP A 110 6.98 -12.35 -23.70
CA ASP A 110 5.78 -13.15 -23.94
C ASP A 110 5.02 -13.46 -22.63
N LYS A 111 5.56 -13.07 -21.48
CA LYS A 111 4.93 -13.28 -20.16
C LYS A 111 4.09 -12.07 -19.74
N PRO A 112 2.96 -12.30 -19.03
CA PRO A 112 2.23 -11.21 -18.41
C PRO A 112 3.05 -10.55 -17.30
N ASP A 113 2.66 -9.35 -16.88
CA ASP A 113 3.27 -8.66 -15.74
C ASP A 113 3.28 -9.58 -14.51
N SER A 114 4.47 -9.92 -14.04
CA SER A 114 4.70 -10.85 -12.93
C SER A 114 4.62 -10.18 -11.56
N ARG A 115 4.35 -8.86 -11.50
CA ARG A 115 4.22 -8.14 -10.24
C ARG A 115 3.09 -8.69 -9.38
N PHE A 116 3.40 -8.94 -8.13
CA PHE A 116 2.48 -9.39 -7.10
C PHE A 116 2.62 -8.55 -5.83
N GLY A 117 1.63 -8.64 -4.96
CA GLY A 117 1.69 -8.01 -3.64
C GLY A 117 0.46 -8.33 -2.80
N GLY A 118 0.43 -7.76 -1.60
CA GLY A 118 -0.69 -7.92 -0.68
C GLY A 118 -0.33 -7.48 0.72
N VAL A 119 -1.20 -7.80 1.67
CA VAL A 119 -0.97 -7.59 3.09
C VAL A 119 -1.32 -8.84 3.87
N VAL A 120 -0.40 -9.26 4.72
CA VAL A 120 -0.61 -10.27 5.77
C VAL A 120 -0.85 -9.51 7.07
N VAL A 121 -1.95 -9.83 7.76
CA VAL A 121 -2.29 -9.22 9.05
C VAL A 121 -1.97 -10.23 10.14
N LEU A 122 -1.06 -9.87 11.03
CA LEU A 122 -0.60 -10.68 12.13
C LEU A 122 -1.10 -10.07 13.45
N GLN A 123 -1.48 -10.90 14.41
CA GLN A 123 -1.79 -10.48 15.77
C GLN A 123 -0.88 -11.18 16.77
N ASP A 124 -0.32 -10.42 17.71
CA ASP A 124 0.55 -10.95 18.76
C ASP A 124 -0.17 -12.08 19.53
N GLY A 125 0.52 -13.21 19.72
CA GLY A 125 -0.02 -14.41 20.37
C GLY A 125 -1.03 -15.22 19.54
N LYS A 126 -1.45 -14.75 18.36
CA LYS A 126 -2.35 -15.50 17.46
C LYS A 126 -1.73 -15.86 16.11
N GLY A 127 -0.70 -15.14 15.68
CA GLY A 127 -0.11 -15.32 14.35
C GLY A 127 -0.95 -14.64 13.28
N GLU A 128 -0.99 -15.21 12.08
CA GLU A 128 -1.76 -14.69 10.95
C GLU A 128 -3.27 -14.76 11.20
N ILE A 129 -3.95 -13.63 11.02
CA ILE A 129 -5.41 -13.51 11.17
C ILE A 129 -6.11 -13.12 9.87
N ALA A 130 -5.37 -12.63 8.87
CA ALA A 130 -5.87 -12.40 7.52
C ALA A 130 -4.72 -12.33 6.50
N HIS A 131 -5.01 -12.73 5.26
CA HIS A 131 -4.12 -12.55 4.13
C HIS A 131 -4.92 -12.05 2.93
N LEU A 132 -4.64 -10.81 2.52
CA LEU A 132 -5.29 -10.16 1.38
C LEU A 132 -4.28 -10.02 0.24
N LYS A 133 -4.65 -10.53 -0.93
CA LYS A 133 -3.83 -10.48 -2.13
C LYS A 133 -4.26 -9.33 -3.04
N CYS A 134 -3.29 -8.67 -3.64
CA CYS A 134 -3.54 -7.77 -4.75
C CYS A 134 -4.07 -8.56 -5.95
N ARG A 135 -4.96 -7.92 -6.72
CA ARG A 135 -5.43 -8.42 -8.00
C ARG A 135 -4.33 -8.30 -9.04
N ALA A 136 -4.06 -9.39 -9.76
CA ALA A 136 -3.15 -9.41 -10.90
C ALA A 136 -3.48 -8.30 -11.91
N GLY A 137 -2.46 -7.69 -12.50
CA GLY A 137 -2.60 -6.58 -13.45
C GLY A 137 -2.93 -5.21 -12.84
N THR A 138 -3.13 -5.11 -11.53
CA THR A 138 -3.36 -3.81 -10.84
C THR A 138 -2.19 -3.36 -9.98
N VAL A 139 -1.17 -4.21 -9.83
CA VAL A 139 -0.04 -4.00 -8.93
C VAL A 139 0.90 -2.94 -9.49
N LYS A 140 1.09 -1.87 -8.72
CA LYS A 140 2.15 -0.87 -8.91
C LYS A 140 3.15 -1.02 -7.77
N TYR A 141 4.36 -1.47 -8.10
CA TYR A 141 5.44 -1.71 -7.15
C TYR A 141 6.67 -0.90 -7.55
N THR A 142 7.21 -0.12 -6.60
CA THR A 142 8.47 0.62 -6.76
C THR A 142 9.45 0.16 -5.68
N TYR A 143 10.66 -0.19 -6.11
CA TYR A 143 11.75 -0.64 -5.26
C TYR A 143 13.00 0.21 -5.48
#